data_AF-A0A376W8I2-F1
#
_entry.id   AF-A0A376W8I2-F1
#
_cell.length_a   1.000
_cell.length_b   1.000
_cell.length_c   1.000
_cell.angle_alpha   90.00
_cell.angle_beta   90.00
_cell.angle_gamma   90.00
#
_symmetry.space_group_name_H-M   'P 1'
#
loop_
_entity.id
_entity.type
_entity.pdbx_description
1 polymer ?
#
loop_
_entity_poly.entity_id
_entity_poly.type
_entity_poly.pdbx_seq_one_letter_code
_entity_poly.pdbx_strand_id
1 'polypeptide(L)' 'MKTLIARHKAGEHIGICSVCSAHPLVIEAALAFDRNSTRKVLIEATSNQVNHLAVIPE' A
#
# COMPACT_ATOMS: atom_id res chain seq x y z
N MET A 1 -4.12 5.02 -10.42
CA MET A 1 -5.12 4.28 -9.63
C MET A 1 -6.57 4.69 -9.91
N LYS A 2 -6.85 5.90 -10.42
CA LYS A 2 -8.22 6.35 -10.78
C LYS A 2 -8.98 5.35 -11.67
N THR A 3 -8.30 4.64 -12.57
CA THR A 3 -8.88 3.57 -13.40
C THR A 3 -9.44 2.40 -12.59
N LEU A 4 -8.80 1.98 -11.49
CA LEU A 4 -9.31 0.91 -10.62
C LEU A 4 -10.61 1.36 -9.94
N ILE A 5 -10.65 2.60 -9.44
CA ILE A 5 -11.85 3.18 -8.83
C ILE A 5 -12.98 3.31 -9.87
N ALA A 6 -12.66 3.76 -11.09
CA ALA A 6 -13.65 3.88 -12.16
C ALA A 6 -14.27 2.53 -12.53
N ARG A 7 -13.44 1.47 -12.66
CA ARG A 7 -13.90 0.10 -12.91
C ARG A 7 -14.78 -0.45 -11.79
N HIS A 8 -14.38 -0.23 -10.54
CA HIS A 8 -15.20 -0.59 -9.39
C HIS A 8 -16.56 0.12 -9.41
N LYS A 9 -16.57 1.44 -9.67
CA LYS A 9 -17.80 2.23 -9.81
C LYS A 9 -18.67 1.83 -11.02
N ALA A 10 -18.08 1.21 -12.04
CA ALA A 10 -18.80 0.66 -13.18
C ALA A 10 -19.42 -0.73 -12.90
N GLY A 11 -19.34 -1.22 -11.66
CA GLY A 11 -19.93 -2.50 -11.25
C GLY A 11 -18.96 -3.69 -11.29
N GLU A 12 -17.69 -3.48 -11.66
CA GLU A 12 -16.70 -4.56 -11.61
C GLU A 12 -16.33 -4.87 -10.15
N HIS A 13 -16.37 -6.14 -9.76
CA HIS A 13 -15.97 -6.59 -8.42
C HIS A 13 -14.44 -6.60 -8.26
N ILE A 14 -13.86 -5.40 -8.12
CA ILE A 14 -12.43 -5.17 -7.99
C ILE A 14 -12.12 -4.22 -6.81
N GLY A 15 -10.99 -4.46 -6.15
CA GLY A 15 -10.46 -3.62 -5.08
C GLY A 15 -8.93 -3.65 -5.04
N ILE A 16 -8.35 -2.91 -4.10
CA ILE A 16 -6.90 -2.92 -3.83
C ILE A 16 -6.67 -3.15 -2.34
N CYS A 17 -5.67 -3.96 -2.01
CA CYS A 17 -5.22 -4.12 -0.63
C CYS A 17 -4.28 -2.95 -0.28
N SER A 18 -4.56 -2.28 0.83
CA SER A 18 -3.65 -1.29 1.42
C SER A 18 -2.80 -1.97 2.49
N VAL A 19 -1.49 -2.06 2.24
CA VAL A 19 -0.52 -2.68 3.15
C VAL A 19 0.05 -1.60 4.06
N CYS A 20 -0.49 -1.49 5.28
CA CYS A 20 -0.11 -0.47 6.26
C CYS A 20 0.93 -1.00 7.27
N SER A 21 2.08 -1.47 6.78
CA SER A 21 3.16 -2.02 7.62
C SER A 21 4.51 -1.43 7.27
N ALA A 22 5.30 -1.10 8.29
CA ALA A 22 6.68 -0.66 8.14
C ALA A 22 7.69 -1.81 8.25
N HIS A 23 7.24 -3.04 8.53
CA HIS A 23 8.15 -4.17 8.69
C HIS A 23 8.75 -4.58 7.33
N PRO A 24 10.09 -4.62 7.18
CA PRO A 24 10.75 -4.87 5.90
C PRO A 24 10.27 -6.15 5.20
N LEU A 25 10.17 -7.27 5.93
CA LEU A 25 9.70 -8.54 5.36
C LEU A 25 8.23 -8.51 4.91
N VAL A 26 7.39 -7.67 5.52
CA VAL A 26 5.98 -7.53 5.10
C VAL A 26 5.91 -6.78 3.77
N ILE A 27 6.73 -5.74 3.62
CA ILE A 27 6.85 -4.99 2.36
C ILE A 27 7.42 -5.91 1.27
N GLU A 28 8.48 -6.68 1.57
CA GLU A 28 9.05 -7.65 0.64
C GLU A 28 8.00 -8.69 0.22
N ALA A 29 7.28 -9.28 1.18
CA ALA A 29 6.24 -10.26 0.89
C ALA A 29 5.14 -9.68 -0.01
N ALA A 30 4.69 -8.45 0.25
CA ALA A 30 3.67 -7.80 -0.57
C ALA A 30 4.13 -7.57 -2.03
N LEU A 31 5.38 -7.14 -2.22
CA LEU A 31 5.96 -6.94 -3.55
C LEU A 31 6.22 -8.28 -4.26
N ALA A 32 6.74 -9.27 -3.54
CA ALA A 32 7.01 -10.60 -4.07
C ALA A 32 5.70 -11.31 -4.49
N PHE A 33 4.64 -11.14 -3.71
CA PHE A 33 3.32 -11.73 -3.97
C PHE A 33 2.74 -11.27 -5.32
N ASP A 34 2.83 -9.97 -5.64
CA ASP A 34 2.32 -9.41 -6.89
C ASP A 34 3.39 -9.26 -7.99
N ARG A 35 4.61 -9.80 -7.80
CA ARG A 35 5.76 -9.64 -8.72
C ARG A 35 5.48 -10.04 -10.17
N ASN A 36 4.70 -11.11 -10.36
CA ASN A 36 4.38 -11.66 -11.68
C ASN A 36 2.96 -11.32 -12.14
N SER A 37 2.25 -10.44 -11.40
CA SER A 37 0.90 -10.02 -11.72
C SER A 37 0.92 -8.62 -12.36
N THR A 38 -0.20 -8.21 -12.96
CA THR A 38 -0.38 -6.83 -13.46
C THR A 38 -1.02 -5.91 -12.41
N ARG A 39 -1.18 -6.40 -11.17
CA ARG A 39 -1.79 -5.65 -10.08
C ARG A 39 -0.80 -4.64 -9.52
N LYS A 40 -1.33 -3.57 -8.95
CA LYS A 40 -0.54 -2.57 -8.23
C LYS A 40 -0.56 -2.88 -6.75
N VAL A 41 0.59 -2.77 -6.10
CA VAL A 41 0.73 -2.85 -4.64
C VAL A 41 0.62 -1.45 -4.06
N LEU A 42 -0.23 -1.27 -3.05
CA LEU A 42 -0.38 -0.02 -2.30
C LEU A 42 0.22 -0.21 -0.91
N ILE A 43 1.23 0.59 -0.59
CA ILE A 43 1.87 0.63 0.72
C ILE A 43 1.60 2.00 1.31
N GLU A 44 1.08 2.03 2.53
CA GLU A 44 0.75 3.26 3.24
C GLU A 44 1.49 3.31 4.58
N ALA A 45 1.80 4.53 5.00
CA ALA A 45 2.38 4.80 6.31
C ALA A 45 1.63 5.95 6.97
N THR A 46 1.47 5.85 8.28
CA THR A 46 0.95 6.96 9.10
C THR A 46 2.03 8.01 9.30
N SER A 47 1.66 9.26 9.58
CA SER A 47 2.63 10.33 9.88
C SER A 47 3.61 9.92 10.98
N ASN A 48 3.14 9.22 12.01
CA ASN A 48 3.99 8.79 13.13
C ASN A 48 5.09 7.81 12.70
N GLN A 49 4.90 7.07 11.61
CA GLN A 49 5.90 6.13 11.08
C GLN A 49 6.96 6.78 10.19
N VAL A 50 6.70 7.95 9.59
CA VAL A 50 7.57 8.55 8.56
C VAL A 50 7.92 10.02 8.77
N ASN A 51 7.32 10.68 9.76
CA ASN A 51 7.57 12.08 10.04
C ASN A 51 9.02 12.29 10.49
N HIS A 52 9.72 13.25 9.88
CA HIS A 52 11.10 13.62 10.21
C HIS A 52 11.27 14.13 11.65
N LEU A 53 10.17 14.53 12.31
CA LEU A 53 10.14 14.97 13.71
C LEU A 53 9.65 13.89 14.68
N ALA A 54 9.36 12.66 14.23
CA ALA A 54 8.96 11.58 15.14
C ALA A 54 10.08 11.18 16.12
N VAL A 55 11.31 11.63 15.86
CA VAL A 55 12.49 11.50 16.72
C VAL A 55 12.90 12.89 17.23
N ILE A 56 12.05 13.55 18.02
CA ILE A 56 12.56 14.58 18.93
C ILE A 56 12.85 13.83 20.24
N PRO A 57 14.12 13.53 20.56
CA PRO A 57 14.47 13.11 21.91
C PRO A 57 14.18 14.28 22.86
N GLU A 58 13.62 13.98 24.04
CA GLU A 58 13.79 14.88 25.20
C GLU A 58 15.28 15.08 25.48
#